data_AF-A0A7S4DVI8-F1
#
_entry.id   AF-A0A7S4DVI8-F1
#
_cell.length_a   1.000
_cell.length_b   1.000
_cell.length_c   1.000
_cell.angle_alpha   90.00
_cell.angle_beta   90.00
_cell.angle_gamma   90.00
#
_symmetry.space_group_name_H-M   'P 1'
#
loop_
_entity.id
_entity.type
_entity.pdbx_description
1 polymer ?
#
loop_
_entity_poly.entity_id
_entity_poly.type
_entity_poly.pdbx_seq_one_letter_code
_entity_poly.pdbx_strand_id
1 'polypeptide(L)'
;MGCGAVKPSIGPAEEEELPDGVDPEVMQMFQNEAKRTEEIKNDKDLIQKILEAQRLASQGDTKQLEIMRKEEADRKIKSNSQILDVLWKRFDKDGNGNMDTDELLTILNVYLRTAKHWLASTIVTATMRRLKAEIKQSKKDMSDGQEKHIKMVLDGHANTILEAWVKEKASIDIAKKMYDTMDKNKDGKIEHPEFVAEFMNALDRDVCCSEKSRVIAKRVSKASKKEIAWIFKSNSV
;
A
#
# COMPACT_ATOMS: atom_id res chain seq x y z
N MET A 1 48.96 -25.05 21.29
CA MET A 1 47.87 -24.53 22.14
C MET A 1 46.95 -23.68 21.25
N GLY A 2 45.87 -24.26 20.74
CA GLY A 2 44.93 -23.58 19.84
C GLY A 2 43.65 -23.22 20.59
N CYS A 3 43.30 -21.93 20.61
CA CYS A 3 42.02 -21.47 21.17
C CYS A 3 40.93 -21.62 20.10
N GLY A 4 40.05 -22.60 20.27
CA GLY A 4 38.84 -22.77 19.47
C GLY A 4 37.79 -21.75 19.88
N ALA A 5 37.42 -20.86 18.96
CA ALA A 5 36.27 -19.99 19.11
C ALA A 5 34.98 -20.79 18.92
N VAL A 6 34.19 -20.90 19.99
CA VAL A 6 32.83 -21.45 19.94
C VAL A 6 31.95 -20.43 19.21
N LYS A 7 31.38 -20.81 18.07
CA LYS A 7 30.36 -20.01 17.38
C LYS A 7 29.08 -19.97 18.22
N PRO A 8 28.43 -18.81 18.40
CA PRO A 8 27.11 -18.77 19.00
C PRO A 8 26.10 -19.48 18.11
N SER A 9 25.34 -20.38 18.71
CA SER A 9 24.20 -21.06 18.10
C SER A 9 23.15 -20.02 17.74
N ILE A 10 22.89 -19.87 16.44
CA ILE A 10 21.75 -19.14 15.91
C ILE A 10 20.54 -20.05 16.13
N GLY A 11 19.70 -19.70 17.11
CA GLY A 11 18.42 -20.37 17.32
C GLY A 11 17.53 -20.25 16.08
N PRO A 12 16.54 -21.15 15.92
CA PRO A 12 15.60 -21.09 14.80
C PRO A 12 14.93 -19.72 14.75
N ALA A 13 14.83 -19.15 13.54
CA ALA A 13 14.11 -17.91 13.30
C ALA A 13 12.69 -18.05 13.86
N GLU A 14 12.34 -17.21 14.83
CA GLU A 14 10.97 -17.07 15.32
C GLU A 14 10.09 -16.74 14.10
N GLU A 15 9.10 -17.59 13.83
CA GLU A 15 8.02 -17.28 12.91
C GLU A 15 7.30 -16.06 13.47
N GLU A 16 7.50 -14.90 12.85
CA GLU A 16 6.83 -13.65 13.20
C GLU A 16 5.31 -13.88 13.04
N GLU A 17 4.61 -14.08 14.17
CA GLU A 17 3.16 -14.25 14.16
C GLU A 17 2.51 -13.04 13.48
N LEU A 18 1.65 -13.32 12.49
CA LEU A 18 0.97 -12.28 11.74
C LEU A 18 0.04 -11.47 12.67
N PRO A 19 -0.01 -10.13 12.53
CA PRO A 19 -0.88 -9.31 13.35
C PRO A 19 -2.36 -9.68 13.22
N ASP A 20 -3.12 -9.54 14.31
CA ASP A 20 -4.55 -9.86 14.35
C ASP A 20 -5.35 -9.19 13.22
N GLY A 21 -6.04 -10.02 12.43
CA GLY A 21 -6.89 -9.59 11.31
C GLY A 21 -6.14 -9.29 10.00
N VAL A 22 -4.88 -9.70 9.88
CA VAL A 22 -4.14 -9.76 8.61
C VAL A 22 -4.35 -11.13 7.98
N ASP A 23 -4.82 -11.16 6.74
CA ASP A 23 -4.92 -12.40 5.99
C ASP A 23 -3.55 -12.74 5.35
N PRO A 24 -2.93 -13.90 5.68
CA PRO A 24 -1.60 -14.28 5.18
C PRO A 24 -1.54 -14.36 3.65
N GLU A 25 -2.61 -14.84 3.02
CA GLU A 25 -2.68 -15.02 1.57
C GLU A 25 -2.76 -13.66 0.88
N VAL A 26 -3.60 -12.76 1.41
CA VAL A 26 -3.68 -11.38 0.92
C VAL A 26 -2.36 -10.63 1.14
N MET A 27 -1.70 -10.83 2.28
CA MET A 27 -0.40 -10.20 2.59
C MET A 27 0.71 -10.66 1.64
N GLN A 28 0.82 -11.98 1.39
CA GLN A 28 1.78 -12.54 0.44
C GLN A 28 1.56 -11.98 -0.98
N MET A 29 0.30 -11.74 -1.36
CA MET A 29 -0.04 -11.15 -2.65
C MET A 29 0.36 -9.67 -2.75
N PHE A 30 0.14 -8.86 -1.69
CA PHE A 30 0.65 -7.49 -1.66
C PHE A 30 2.17 -7.43 -1.77
N GLN A 31 2.89 -8.37 -1.16
CA GLN A 31 4.34 -8.48 -1.29
C GLN A 31 4.75 -8.83 -2.74
N ASN A 32 4.03 -9.73 -3.40
CA ASN A 32 4.27 -10.09 -4.79
C ASN A 32 4.01 -8.91 -5.74
N GLU A 33 2.94 -8.14 -5.53
CA GLU A 33 2.64 -6.95 -6.33
C GLU A 33 3.66 -5.82 -6.07
N ALA A 34 4.16 -5.69 -4.83
CA ALA A 34 5.24 -4.76 -4.51
C ALA A 34 6.53 -5.10 -5.27
N LYS A 35 6.89 -6.39 -5.30
CA LYS A 35 8.05 -6.90 -6.05
C LYS A 35 7.88 -6.64 -7.55
N ARG A 36 6.69 -6.92 -8.08
CA ARG A 36 6.33 -6.64 -9.48
C ARG A 36 6.41 -5.14 -9.80
N THR A 37 5.98 -4.28 -8.88
CA THR A 37 6.07 -2.81 -9.04
C THR A 37 7.52 -2.32 -9.07
N GLU A 38 8.43 -2.93 -8.30
CA GLU A 38 9.87 -2.63 -8.37
C GLU A 38 10.49 -3.15 -9.69
N GLU A 39 10.05 -4.30 -10.19
CA GLU A 39 10.45 -4.80 -11.52
C GLU A 39 9.97 -3.84 -12.63
N ILE A 40 8.75 -3.32 -12.51
CA ILE A 40 8.15 -2.32 -13.42
C ILE A 40 8.91 -0.98 -13.38
N LYS A 41 9.46 -0.54 -12.24
CA LYS A 41 10.29 0.68 -12.16
C LYS A 41 11.60 0.58 -12.95
N ASN A 42 12.07 -0.64 -13.20
CA ASN A 42 13.22 -0.91 -14.04
C ASN A 42 12.82 -1.20 -15.49
N ASP A 43 11.52 -1.18 -15.80
CA ASP A 43 10.99 -1.43 -17.12
C ASP A 43 11.04 -0.14 -17.97
N LYS A 44 12.00 -0.11 -18.88
CA LYS A 44 12.19 1.00 -19.83
C LYS A 44 10.94 1.27 -20.67
N ASP A 45 10.11 0.26 -20.91
CA ASP A 45 8.88 0.40 -21.70
C ASP A 45 7.82 1.24 -20.96
N LEU A 46 7.69 1.09 -19.65
CA LEU A 46 6.75 1.89 -18.86
C LEU A 46 7.20 3.36 -18.74
N ILE A 47 8.50 3.59 -18.55
CA ILE A 47 9.07 4.94 -18.52
C ILE A 47 8.77 5.66 -19.85
N GLN A 48 8.90 4.95 -20.97
CA GLN A 48 8.59 5.48 -22.29
C GLN A 48 7.09 5.83 -22.42
N LYS A 49 6.19 4.95 -21.96
CA LYS A 49 4.73 5.20 -21.96
C LYS A 49 4.33 6.39 -21.10
N ILE A 50 4.98 6.60 -19.95
CA ILE A 50 4.73 7.78 -19.08
C ILE A 50 5.12 9.09 -19.81
N LEU A 51 6.29 9.10 -20.46
CA LEU A 51 6.75 10.26 -21.24
C LEU A 51 5.80 10.55 -22.42
N GLU A 52 5.30 9.51 -23.08
CA GLU A 52 4.34 9.63 -24.17
C GLU A 52 2.98 10.16 -23.69
N ALA A 53 2.48 9.67 -22.55
CA ALA A 53 1.26 10.20 -21.93
C ALA A 53 1.39 11.70 -21.57
N GLN A 54 2.54 12.13 -21.06
CA GLN A 54 2.82 13.55 -20.79
C GLN A 54 2.87 14.39 -22.07
N ARG A 55 3.40 13.83 -23.16
CA ARG A 55 3.45 14.48 -24.48
C ARG A 55 2.05 14.63 -25.09
N LEU A 56 1.22 13.61 -24.96
CA LEU A 56 -0.14 13.62 -25.50
C LEU A 56 -1.06 14.56 -24.71
N ALA A 57 -0.86 14.64 -23.39
CA ALA A 57 -1.52 15.64 -22.55
C ALA A 57 -1.17 17.08 -22.95
N SER A 58 0.08 17.36 -23.31
CA SER A 58 0.49 18.70 -23.75
C SER A 58 0.02 19.05 -25.17
N GLN A 59 -0.29 18.04 -25.98
CA GLN A 59 -0.83 18.20 -27.34
C GLN A 59 -2.36 18.27 -27.39
N GLY A 60 -3.05 18.04 -26.26
CA GLY A 60 -4.52 18.08 -26.19
C GLY A 60 -5.21 16.89 -26.86
N ASP A 61 -4.50 15.79 -27.15
CA ASP A 61 -5.09 14.59 -27.76
C ASP A 61 -5.82 13.76 -26.70
N THR A 62 -7.08 14.13 -26.44
CA THR A 62 -7.90 13.53 -25.39
C THR A 62 -8.29 12.08 -25.67
N LYS A 63 -8.36 11.66 -26.94
CA LYS A 63 -8.77 10.29 -27.31
C LYS A 63 -7.68 9.28 -26.99
N GLN A 64 -6.43 9.58 -27.34
CA GLN A 64 -5.31 8.72 -27.00
C GLN A 64 -5.07 8.66 -25.50
N LEU A 65 -5.29 9.77 -24.79
CA LEU A 65 -5.22 9.81 -23.33
C LEU A 65 -6.26 8.90 -22.66
N GLU A 66 -7.47 8.83 -23.22
CA GLU A 66 -8.55 7.97 -22.74
C GLU A 66 -8.24 6.49 -22.98
N ILE A 67 -7.68 6.14 -24.15
CA ILE A 67 -7.21 4.77 -24.44
C ILE A 67 -6.12 4.36 -23.44
N MET A 68 -5.11 5.19 -23.22
CA MET A 68 -4.05 4.88 -22.25
C MET A 68 -4.57 4.72 -20.82
N ARG A 69 -5.53 5.57 -20.40
CA ARG A 69 -6.19 5.42 -19.09
C ARG A 69 -6.94 4.11 -18.97
N LYS A 70 -7.64 3.70 -20.03
CA LYS A 70 -8.36 2.44 -20.07
C LYS A 70 -7.39 1.25 -19.99
N GLU A 71 -6.30 1.27 -20.74
CA GLU A 71 -5.26 0.23 -20.67
C GLU A 71 -4.59 0.14 -19.29
N GLU A 72 -4.38 1.27 -18.62
CA GLU A 72 -3.89 1.28 -17.24
C GLU A 72 -4.91 0.69 -16.26
N ALA A 73 -6.19 1.01 -16.42
CA ALA A 73 -7.26 0.42 -15.62
C ALA A 73 -7.33 -1.11 -15.85
N ASP A 74 -7.32 -1.57 -17.09
CA ASP A 74 -7.35 -2.99 -17.44
C ASP A 74 -6.10 -3.73 -16.91
N ARG A 75 -4.93 -3.10 -16.97
CA ARG A 75 -3.70 -3.64 -16.36
C ARG A 75 -3.83 -3.77 -14.84
N LYS A 76 -4.37 -2.76 -14.15
CA LYS A 76 -4.62 -2.81 -12.70
C LYS A 76 -5.64 -3.88 -12.36
N ILE A 77 -6.73 -3.99 -13.10
CA ILE A 77 -7.75 -5.03 -12.88
C ILE A 77 -7.12 -6.40 -13.04
N LYS A 78 -6.33 -6.62 -14.12
CA LYS A 78 -5.65 -7.89 -14.34
C LYS A 78 -4.57 -8.22 -13.30
N SER A 79 -3.87 -7.23 -12.76
CA SER A 79 -2.88 -7.48 -11.69
C SER A 79 -3.56 -7.79 -10.36
N ASN A 80 -4.72 -7.20 -10.10
CA ASN A 80 -5.46 -7.38 -8.85
C ASN A 80 -6.53 -8.48 -8.92
N SER A 81 -6.89 -9.00 -10.09
CA SER A 81 -8.00 -9.96 -10.24
C SER A 81 -7.82 -11.21 -9.37
N GLN A 82 -6.58 -11.68 -9.20
CA GLN A 82 -6.27 -12.81 -8.31
C GLN A 82 -6.58 -12.50 -6.84
N ILE A 83 -6.28 -11.27 -6.39
CA ILE A 83 -6.59 -10.81 -5.03
C ILE A 83 -8.11 -10.70 -4.87
N LEU A 84 -8.80 -10.16 -5.87
CA LEU A 84 -10.25 -10.02 -5.87
C LEU A 84 -10.95 -11.37 -5.87
N ASP A 85 -10.44 -12.36 -6.61
CA ASP A 85 -11.01 -13.72 -6.62
C ASP A 85 -10.88 -14.42 -5.27
N VAL A 86 -9.75 -14.23 -4.57
CA VAL A 86 -9.55 -14.78 -3.22
C VAL A 86 -10.48 -14.11 -2.22
N LEU A 87 -10.60 -12.78 -2.28
CA LEU A 87 -11.53 -12.03 -1.44
C LEU A 87 -12.98 -12.48 -1.70
N TRP A 88 -13.39 -12.57 -2.97
CA TRP A 88 -14.74 -13.02 -3.33
C TRP A 88 -15.08 -14.39 -2.73
N LYS A 89 -14.25 -15.40 -2.99
CA LYS A 89 -14.49 -16.78 -2.53
C LYS A 89 -14.56 -16.92 -1.01
N ARG A 90 -13.93 -16.00 -0.28
CA ARG A 90 -13.84 -16.05 1.18
C ARG A 90 -15.01 -15.34 1.86
N PHE A 91 -15.59 -14.35 1.19
CA PHE A 91 -16.58 -13.46 1.79
C PHE A 91 -18.00 -13.64 1.24
N ASP A 92 -18.20 -14.37 0.14
CA ASP A 92 -19.48 -14.99 -0.24
C ASP A 92 -19.80 -16.12 0.76
N LYS A 93 -20.22 -15.75 1.97
CA LYS A 93 -20.32 -16.67 3.12
C LYS A 93 -21.55 -17.55 3.04
N ASP A 94 -22.60 -17.06 2.42
CA ASP A 94 -23.85 -17.79 2.23
C ASP A 94 -23.90 -18.55 0.90
N GLY A 95 -22.89 -18.36 0.03
CA GLY A 95 -22.77 -19.04 -1.26
C GLY A 95 -23.87 -18.64 -2.23
N ASN A 96 -24.52 -17.49 -2.02
CA ASN A 96 -25.63 -17.04 -2.83
C ASN A 96 -25.15 -16.42 -4.16
N GLY A 97 -23.82 -16.20 -4.30
CA GLY A 97 -23.19 -15.65 -5.50
C GLY A 97 -23.35 -14.14 -5.68
N ASN A 98 -23.83 -13.43 -4.67
CA ASN A 98 -24.02 -11.99 -4.62
C ASN A 98 -23.39 -11.43 -3.35
N MET A 99 -22.79 -10.27 -3.47
CA MET A 99 -22.18 -9.60 -2.33
C MET A 99 -23.11 -8.54 -1.78
N ASP A 100 -23.43 -8.61 -0.49
CA ASP A 100 -24.19 -7.57 0.19
C ASP A 100 -23.28 -6.46 0.79
N THR A 101 -23.90 -5.43 1.37
CA THR A 101 -23.15 -4.30 1.95
C THR A 101 -22.32 -4.69 3.19
N ASP A 102 -22.77 -5.66 3.98
CA ASP A 102 -22.08 -6.12 5.20
C ASP A 102 -20.88 -7.02 4.86
N GLU A 103 -21.02 -7.87 3.85
CA GLU A 103 -19.94 -8.65 3.25
C GLU A 103 -18.89 -7.72 2.62
N LEU A 104 -19.33 -6.71 1.85
CA LEU A 104 -18.45 -5.70 1.29
C LEU A 104 -17.71 -4.89 2.37
N LEU A 105 -18.38 -4.53 3.47
CA LEU A 105 -17.75 -3.86 4.61
C LEU A 105 -16.68 -4.77 5.25
N THR A 106 -16.94 -6.07 5.32
CA THR A 106 -15.98 -7.04 5.85
C THR A 106 -14.75 -7.13 4.94
N ILE A 107 -14.95 -7.23 3.62
CA ILE A 107 -13.86 -7.21 2.63
C ILE A 107 -13.05 -5.93 2.74
N LEU A 108 -13.73 -4.77 2.80
CA LEU A 108 -13.07 -3.48 2.90
C LEU A 108 -12.20 -3.39 4.15
N ASN A 109 -12.70 -3.89 5.29
CA ASN A 109 -11.93 -3.95 6.53
C ASN A 109 -10.67 -4.81 6.39
N VAL A 110 -10.80 -6.02 5.84
CA VAL A 110 -9.67 -6.95 5.67
C VAL A 110 -8.66 -6.38 4.68
N TYR A 111 -9.12 -5.87 3.54
CA TYR A 111 -8.28 -5.23 2.54
C TYR A 111 -7.49 -4.06 3.14
N LEU A 112 -8.16 -3.15 3.86
CA LEU A 112 -7.52 -1.96 4.42
C LEU A 112 -6.53 -2.28 5.55
N ARG A 113 -6.84 -3.29 6.38
CA ARG A 113 -5.91 -3.76 7.42
C ARG A 113 -4.67 -4.40 6.81
N THR A 114 -4.82 -5.22 5.78
CA THR A 114 -3.66 -5.79 5.09
C THR A 114 -2.86 -4.70 4.36
N ALA A 115 -3.55 -3.79 3.66
CA ALA A 115 -2.92 -2.66 2.97
C ALA A 115 -2.17 -1.73 3.94
N LYS A 116 -2.64 -1.55 5.18
CA LYS A 116 -1.95 -0.78 6.23
C LYS A 116 -0.51 -1.26 6.41
N HIS A 117 -0.29 -2.56 6.57
CA HIS A 117 1.06 -3.10 6.84
C HIS A 117 2.01 -2.82 5.67
N TRP A 118 1.52 -3.03 4.45
CA TRP A 118 2.29 -2.72 3.25
C TRP A 118 2.58 -1.21 3.08
N LEU A 119 1.56 -0.37 3.30
CA LEU A 119 1.68 1.08 3.22
C LEU A 119 2.65 1.64 4.27
N ALA A 120 2.62 1.12 5.49
CA ALA A 120 3.53 1.52 6.56
C ALA A 120 4.99 1.31 6.12
N SER A 121 5.32 0.09 5.70
CA SER A 121 6.66 -0.26 5.21
C SER A 121 7.10 0.60 4.00
N THR A 122 6.19 0.85 3.07
CA THR A 122 6.44 1.68 1.89
C THR A 122 6.75 3.14 2.27
N ILE A 123 5.96 3.72 3.19
CA ILE A 123 6.15 5.10 3.67
C ILE A 123 7.47 5.23 4.43
N VAL A 124 7.77 4.29 5.33
CA VAL A 124 9.03 4.28 6.11
C VAL A 124 10.22 4.20 5.15
N THR A 125 10.20 3.26 4.20
CA THR A 125 11.27 3.07 3.21
C THR A 125 11.48 4.32 2.35
N ALA A 126 10.40 4.88 1.81
CA ALA A 126 10.47 6.09 0.97
C ALA A 126 10.97 7.31 1.75
N THR A 127 10.54 7.47 3.00
CA THR A 127 10.96 8.59 3.87
C THR A 127 12.42 8.44 4.28
N MET A 128 12.85 7.24 4.64
CA MET A 128 14.25 6.93 4.96
C MET A 128 15.17 7.22 3.78
N ARG A 129 14.76 6.81 2.57
CA ARG A 129 15.52 7.10 1.34
C ARG A 129 15.70 8.59 1.11
N ARG A 130 14.64 9.40 1.31
CA ARG A 130 14.72 10.86 1.19
C ARG A 130 15.65 11.46 2.24
N LEU A 131 15.50 11.06 3.50
CA LEU A 131 16.33 11.55 4.59
C LEU A 131 17.82 11.23 4.37
N LYS A 132 18.16 10.02 3.94
CA LYS A 132 19.53 9.65 3.58
C LYS A 132 20.09 10.52 2.45
N ALA A 133 19.28 10.82 1.43
CA ALA A 133 19.70 11.70 0.34
C ALA A 133 19.99 13.13 0.84
N GLU A 134 19.13 13.68 1.71
CA GLU A 134 19.33 15.00 2.32
C GLU A 134 20.58 15.06 3.20
N ILE A 135 20.82 14.03 4.01
CA ILE A 135 21.99 13.94 4.89
C ILE A 135 23.28 13.84 4.06
N LYS A 136 23.29 13.02 3.01
CA LYS A 136 24.41 12.90 2.08
C LYS A 136 24.73 14.23 1.39
N GLN A 137 23.72 15.02 1.02
CA GLN A 137 23.91 16.37 0.48
C GLN A 137 24.57 17.31 1.49
N SER A 138 24.32 17.12 2.78
CA SER A 138 24.96 17.88 3.87
C SER A 138 26.39 17.42 4.23
N LYS A 139 26.97 16.48 3.47
CA LYS A 139 28.29 15.85 3.72
C LYS A 139 28.41 15.21 5.12
N LYS A 140 27.29 14.82 5.71
CA LYS A 140 27.24 14.03 6.94
C LYS A 140 26.86 12.60 6.57
N ASP A 141 27.24 11.65 7.42
CA ASP A 141 26.76 10.28 7.35
C ASP A 141 25.80 9.99 8.51
N MET A 142 24.81 9.14 8.21
CA MET A 142 23.90 8.60 9.22
C MET A 142 24.51 7.29 9.72
N SER A 143 24.78 7.20 11.02
CA SER A 143 25.22 5.93 11.62
C SER A 143 24.11 4.89 11.60
N ASP A 144 24.48 3.61 11.63
CA ASP A 144 23.52 2.49 11.69
C ASP A 144 22.57 2.59 12.89
N GLY A 145 23.07 3.08 14.03
CA GLY A 145 22.25 3.33 15.23
C GLY A 145 21.21 4.43 15.01
N GLN A 146 21.57 5.53 14.35
CA GLN A 146 20.63 6.58 13.97
C GLN A 146 19.59 6.05 12.96
N GLU A 147 20.03 5.28 11.97
CA GLU A 147 19.12 4.69 10.99
C GLU A 147 18.07 3.80 11.65
N LYS A 148 18.50 2.90 12.55
CA LYS A 148 17.59 2.00 13.26
C LYS A 148 16.57 2.77 14.10
N HIS A 149 17.03 3.77 14.86
CA HIS A 149 16.15 4.57 15.71
C HIS A 149 15.13 5.39 14.88
N ILE A 150 15.58 5.99 13.78
CA ILE A 150 14.70 6.73 12.88
C ILE A 150 13.67 5.79 12.22
N LYS A 151 14.06 4.57 11.83
CA LYS A 151 13.11 3.57 11.31
C LYS A 151 12.01 3.27 12.34
N MET A 152 12.37 3.03 13.61
CA MET A 152 11.40 2.77 14.66
C MET A 152 10.42 3.94 14.86
N VAL A 153 10.93 5.18 14.88
CA VAL A 153 10.08 6.39 15.00
C VAL A 153 9.14 6.54 13.80
N LEU A 154 9.66 6.34 12.58
CA LEU A 154 8.84 6.41 11.37
C LEU A 154 7.77 5.33 11.35
N ASP A 155 8.12 4.10 11.75
CA ASP A 155 7.20 2.97 11.78
C ASP A 155 6.07 3.18 12.80
N GLY A 156 6.40 3.62 14.02
CA GLY A 156 5.40 3.93 15.04
C GLY A 156 4.40 5.02 14.60
N HIS A 157 4.89 6.09 13.98
CA HIS A 157 4.02 7.14 13.44
C HIS A 157 3.23 6.68 12.21
N ALA A 158 3.83 5.89 11.31
CA ALA A 158 3.14 5.34 10.16
C ALA A 158 1.97 4.44 10.60
N ASN A 159 2.20 3.52 11.52
CA ASN A 159 1.18 2.62 12.06
C ASN A 159 0.06 3.40 12.75
N THR A 160 0.40 4.38 13.60
CA THR A 160 -0.62 5.21 14.28
C THR A 160 -1.50 5.97 13.31
N ILE A 161 -0.91 6.62 12.30
CA ILE A 161 -1.66 7.41 11.32
C ILE A 161 -2.49 6.51 10.41
N LEU A 162 -1.94 5.38 9.98
CA LEU A 162 -2.67 4.44 9.12
C LEU A 162 -3.79 3.73 9.87
N GLU A 163 -3.63 3.42 11.15
CA GLU A 163 -4.70 2.84 11.96
C GLU A 163 -5.90 3.79 12.08
N ALA A 164 -5.65 5.09 12.31
CA ALA A 164 -6.69 6.10 12.29
C ALA A 164 -7.37 6.20 10.91
N TRP A 165 -6.59 6.09 9.83
CA TRP A 165 -7.10 6.11 8.47
C TRP A 165 -7.96 4.87 8.15
N VAL A 166 -7.54 3.66 8.56
CA VAL A 166 -8.33 2.44 8.38
C VAL A 166 -9.67 2.56 9.11
N LYS A 167 -9.68 3.05 10.36
CA LYS A 167 -10.93 3.27 11.12
C LYS A 167 -11.87 4.27 10.45
N GLU A 168 -11.33 5.32 9.82
CA GLU A 168 -12.12 6.30 9.09
C GLU A 168 -12.71 5.70 7.79
N LYS A 169 -11.92 4.89 7.07
CA LYS A 169 -12.27 4.41 5.72
C LYS A 169 -13.01 3.08 5.69
N ALA A 170 -12.81 2.23 6.68
CA ALA A 170 -13.55 0.98 6.82
C ALA A 170 -14.90 1.21 7.53
N SER A 171 -15.67 2.19 7.06
CA SER A 171 -16.97 2.56 7.61
C SER A 171 -18.11 2.13 6.68
N ILE A 172 -19.27 1.90 7.27
CA ILE A 172 -20.48 1.48 6.54
C ILE A 172 -20.87 2.49 5.45
N ASP A 173 -20.67 3.78 5.68
CA ASP A 173 -20.99 4.83 4.70
C ASP A 173 -20.10 4.76 3.46
N ILE A 174 -18.84 4.37 3.63
CA ILE A 174 -17.91 4.17 2.52
C ILE A 174 -18.24 2.87 1.79
N ALA A 175 -18.53 1.79 2.53
CA ALA A 175 -18.97 0.54 1.92
C ALA A 175 -20.23 0.72 1.07
N LYS A 176 -21.23 1.49 1.55
CA LYS A 176 -22.43 1.83 0.78
C LYS A 176 -22.12 2.61 -0.51
N LYS A 177 -21.23 3.59 -0.45
CA LYS A 177 -20.82 4.35 -1.65
C LYS A 177 -20.10 3.48 -2.67
N MET A 178 -19.24 2.57 -2.18
CA MET A 178 -18.59 1.59 -3.04
C MET A 178 -19.61 0.64 -3.64
N TYR A 179 -20.60 0.20 -2.86
CA TYR A 179 -21.69 -0.65 -3.31
C TYR A 179 -22.43 0.00 -4.48
N ASP A 180 -22.92 1.24 -4.29
CA ASP A 180 -23.62 2.02 -5.32
C ASP A 180 -22.75 2.28 -6.57
N THR A 181 -21.43 2.26 -6.43
CA THR A 181 -20.49 2.43 -7.54
C THR A 181 -20.31 1.15 -8.36
N MET A 182 -20.38 -0.02 -7.70
CA MET A 182 -20.16 -1.33 -8.28
C MET A 182 -21.44 -1.96 -8.86
N ASP A 183 -22.60 -1.74 -8.23
CA ASP A 183 -23.92 -2.19 -8.72
C ASP A 183 -24.32 -1.38 -9.97
N LYS A 184 -23.83 -1.80 -11.15
CA LYS A 184 -24.01 -1.05 -12.41
C LYS A 184 -25.40 -1.26 -12.97
N ASN A 185 -25.90 -2.49 -12.88
CA ASN A 185 -27.20 -2.86 -13.42
C ASN A 185 -28.35 -2.39 -12.48
N LYS A 186 -28.03 -1.96 -11.25
CA LYS A 186 -28.97 -1.50 -10.22
C LYS A 186 -29.99 -2.54 -9.84
N ASP A 187 -29.59 -3.81 -9.86
CA ASP A 187 -30.43 -4.92 -9.44
C ASP A 187 -30.43 -5.10 -7.91
N GLY A 188 -29.63 -4.29 -7.21
CA GLY A 188 -29.51 -4.31 -5.76
C GLY A 188 -28.56 -5.41 -5.27
N LYS A 189 -27.73 -5.97 -6.15
CA LYS A 189 -26.73 -7.00 -5.88
C LYS A 189 -25.42 -6.62 -6.55
N ILE A 190 -24.33 -7.25 -6.11
CA ILE A 190 -23.05 -7.17 -6.80
C ILE A 190 -22.67 -8.59 -7.17
N GLU A 191 -22.64 -8.88 -8.46
CA GLU A 191 -22.16 -10.17 -8.97
C GLU A 191 -20.62 -10.20 -9.07
N HIS A 192 -20.05 -11.41 -9.13
CA HIS A 192 -18.59 -11.59 -9.26
C HIS A 192 -17.97 -10.76 -10.40
N PRO A 193 -18.55 -10.69 -11.62
CA PRO A 193 -17.99 -9.88 -12.70
C PRO A 193 -17.98 -8.39 -12.38
N GLU A 194 -19.02 -7.88 -11.72
CA GLU A 194 -19.11 -6.48 -11.32
C GLU A 194 -18.08 -6.16 -10.24
N PHE A 195 -17.94 -7.04 -9.25
CA PHE A 195 -16.93 -6.90 -8.20
C PHE A 195 -15.51 -6.84 -8.77
N VAL A 196 -15.12 -7.80 -9.61
CA VAL A 196 -13.75 -7.84 -10.16
C VAL A 196 -13.46 -6.64 -11.06
N ALA A 197 -14.44 -6.18 -11.84
CA ALA A 197 -14.27 -5.05 -12.75
C ALA A 197 -14.22 -3.70 -12.02
N GLU A 198 -15.02 -3.53 -10.97
CA GLU A 198 -15.30 -2.20 -10.41
C GLU A 198 -14.74 -1.98 -9.01
N PHE A 199 -14.34 -3.01 -8.27
CA PHE A 199 -13.85 -2.84 -6.90
C PHE A 199 -12.65 -1.92 -6.79
N MET A 200 -11.66 -2.03 -7.70
CA MET A 200 -10.51 -1.12 -7.69
C MET A 200 -10.88 0.31 -8.08
N ASN A 201 -11.88 0.48 -8.95
CA ASN A 201 -12.38 1.81 -9.32
C ASN A 201 -13.14 2.45 -8.14
N ALA A 202 -13.98 1.67 -7.46
CA ALA A 202 -14.69 2.09 -6.25
C ALA A 202 -13.71 2.42 -5.12
N LEU A 203 -12.66 1.62 -4.94
CA LEU A 203 -11.57 1.93 -4.02
C LEU A 203 -10.88 3.24 -4.40
N ASP A 204 -10.46 3.44 -5.65
CA ASP A 204 -9.76 4.67 -6.07
C ASP A 204 -10.65 5.92 -5.90
N ARG A 205 -11.96 5.78 -6.13
CA ARG A 205 -12.93 6.88 -6.01
C ARG A 205 -13.26 7.23 -4.56
N ASP A 206 -13.62 6.24 -3.75
CA ASP A 206 -14.25 6.45 -2.45
C ASP A 206 -13.27 6.30 -1.28
N VAL A 207 -12.19 5.54 -1.47
CA VAL A 207 -11.21 5.20 -0.42
C VAL A 207 -9.85 5.86 -0.66
N CYS A 208 -9.26 5.64 -1.84
CA CYS A 208 -7.87 5.88 -2.20
C CYS A 208 -7.73 6.87 -3.35
N CYS A 209 -7.65 8.17 -3.05
CA CYS A 209 -7.08 9.08 -4.05
C CYS A 209 -5.54 8.98 -3.97
N SER A 210 -4.84 8.85 -5.10
CA SER A 210 -3.37 8.89 -5.19
C SER A 210 -2.74 10.13 -4.52
N GLU A 211 -3.50 11.21 -4.39
CA GLU A 211 -3.15 12.41 -3.63
C GLU A 211 -3.07 12.17 -2.11
N LYS A 212 -3.84 11.20 -1.58
CA LYS A 212 -3.96 10.92 -0.14
C LYS A 212 -2.80 10.10 0.43
N SER A 213 -2.21 9.16 -0.31
CA SER A 213 -0.99 8.45 0.14
C SER A 213 0.17 9.44 0.34
N ARG A 214 0.27 10.45 -0.53
CA ARG A 214 1.17 11.59 -0.38
C ARG A 214 0.87 12.43 0.87
N VAL A 215 -0.42 12.64 1.19
CA VAL A 215 -0.84 13.32 2.43
C VAL A 215 -0.47 12.52 3.66
N ILE A 216 -0.69 11.19 3.66
CA ILE A 216 -0.32 10.31 4.78
C ILE A 216 1.20 10.35 4.99
N ALA A 217 2.00 10.21 3.93
CA ALA A 217 3.46 10.31 4.02
C ALA A 217 3.92 11.67 4.57
N LYS A 218 3.28 12.78 4.16
CA LYS A 218 3.54 14.12 4.71
C LYS A 218 3.19 14.21 6.20
N ARG A 219 2.07 13.61 6.63
CA ARG A 219 1.66 13.57 8.05
C ARG A 219 2.68 12.80 8.88
N VAL A 220 3.11 11.62 8.41
CA VAL A 220 4.16 10.82 9.07
C VAL A 220 5.46 11.61 9.19
N SER A 221 5.95 12.20 8.11
CA SER A 221 7.16 13.03 8.12
C SER A 221 7.05 14.21 9.10
N LYS A 222 5.89 14.89 9.14
CA LYS A 222 5.65 16.01 10.06
C LYS A 222 5.63 15.55 11.52
N ALA A 223 5.00 14.42 11.82
CA ALA A 223 4.95 13.85 13.16
C ALA A 223 6.35 13.46 13.65
N SER A 224 7.15 12.81 12.80
CA SER A 224 8.49 12.34 13.17
C SER A 224 9.55 13.46 13.24
N LYS A 225 9.28 14.67 12.73
CA LYS A 225 10.29 15.72 12.55
C LYS A 225 11.02 16.09 13.84
N LYS A 226 10.30 16.23 14.96
CA LYS A 226 10.90 16.66 16.24
C LYS A 226 11.81 15.57 16.83
N GLU A 227 11.37 14.33 16.80
CA GLU A 227 12.12 13.18 17.32
C GLU A 227 13.36 12.87 16.47
N ILE A 228 13.22 12.91 15.14
CA ILE A 228 14.37 12.77 14.23
C ILE A 228 15.41 13.86 14.50
N ALA A 229 14.98 15.11 14.67
CA ALA A 229 15.90 16.21 15.01
C ALA A 229 16.60 15.99 16.36
N TRP A 230 15.89 15.43 17.34
CA TRP A 230 16.48 15.08 18.63
C TRP A 230 17.51 13.96 18.49
N ILE A 231 17.25 12.89 17.71
CA ILE A 231 18.20 11.80 17.46
C ILE A 231 19.52 12.31 16.87
N PHE A 232 19.46 13.27 15.94
CA PHE A 232 20.68 13.86 15.37
C PHE A 232 21.45 14.73 16.38
N LYS A 233 20.76 15.34 17.35
CA LYS A 233 21.38 16.22 18.36
C LYS A 233 21.98 15.44 19.53
N SER A 234 21.36 14.32 19.91
CA SER A 234 21.79 13.51 21.06
C SER A 234 23.00 12.63 20.75
N ASN A 235 23.20 12.28 19.48
CA ASN A 235 24.32 11.42 19.03
C ASN A 235 25.51 12.21 18.45
N SER A 236 25.54 13.54 18.62
CA SER A 236 26.65 14.42 18.19
C SER A 236 27.57 14.85 19.35
N VAL A 237 27.51 14.15 20.47
CA VAL A 237 28.37 14.29 21.66
C VAL A 237 29.17 13.00 21.81
#